data_AF-A0A646KLJ5-F1
#
_entry.id   AF-A0A646KLJ5-F1
#
_cell.length_a   1.000
_cell.length_b   1.000
_cell.length_c   1.000
_cell.angle_alpha   90.00
_cell.angle_beta   90.00
_cell.angle_gamma   90.00
#
_symmetry.space_group_name_H-M   'P 1'
#
loop_
_entity.id
_entity.type
_entity.pdbx_description
1 polymer ?
#
loop_
_entity_poly.entity_id
_entity_poly.type
_entity_poly.pdbx_seq_one_letter_code
_entity_poly.pdbx_strand_id
1 'polypeptide(L)'
;MTTTDDPPQPAEEPAGLSPKAHRFLAEIGVPSDRIPVAEEAADPDDDEEEEAPHGYWPEPCANCGKLIPRDRPAGAGRPPEYCNKQCQNERKAARARERNAPGLPGQILRVEETTTRLEQVAADMRAELSKINSPEGIEARLAAARAANQQDVARANQAAVQAQAETAAAQSQAQQARADKEAADAAAERDRTAREAADDAREVAEGERRTAVHLKQLAEDRAQDAAAAQAHAETERDTAQAAAEEAQRTARRAAAVEAEAINGRDQARQDAAAARARAEDATAERDRAEARAEEAGRDRETAERNRDEARRQAEDAGTRARLAIEERDRATARADQAEGEKEELAAGYSRALADVRAAKQEADDARNQVTESAQARREAEDRASRAEQRQTQAEARADRAEARADKAIADVQTERDALAAQLATAQEDRRQADRREAAAEERATVAAQQAAQEAERQAKAYEKLAAELRGYGQEIDRLKAEAIQQKEATRKPTTPRRTKKTTAAPADPTPVEPIPGQTEMPMPKTGE
;
A
#
# COMPACT_ATOMS: atom_id res chain seq x y z
N MET A 1 -63.44 -3.30 -9.86
CA MET A 1 -64.19 -3.00 -8.63
C MET A 1 -63.18 -3.19 -7.50
N THR A 2 -62.70 -2.18 -6.77
CA THR A 2 -63.13 -0.78 -6.57
C THR A 2 -61.88 0.13 -6.53
N THR A 3 -61.79 1.11 -7.43
CA THR A 3 -61.70 2.57 -7.15
C THR A 3 -60.61 3.00 -6.14
N THR A 4 -59.50 3.58 -6.61
CA THR A 4 -59.25 5.04 -6.75
C THR A 4 -59.18 5.79 -5.42
N ASP A 5 -57.99 6.25 -5.03
CA ASP A 5 -57.71 7.69 -4.83
C ASP A 5 -56.20 7.93 -4.57
N ASP A 6 -55.66 8.99 -5.17
CA ASP A 6 -54.24 9.39 -5.13
C ASP A 6 -54.14 10.92 -5.21
N PRO A 7 -53.74 11.61 -4.11
CA PRO A 7 -53.38 13.04 -4.17
C PRO A 7 -52.17 13.41 -3.28
N PRO A 8 -51.57 14.60 -3.44
CA PRO A 8 -50.71 14.96 -4.57
C PRO A 8 -49.30 15.41 -4.11
N GLN A 9 -48.33 15.46 -5.03
CA GLN A 9 -47.00 16.02 -4.73
C GLN A 9 -47.04 17.55 -4.54
N PRO A 10 -46.37 18.12 -3.53
CA PRO A 10 -46.11 19.55 -3.43
C PRO A 10 -44.94 19.96 -4.36
N ALA A 11 -45.05 21.15 -4.95
CA ALA A 11 -44.11 21.68 -5.93
C ALA A 11 -42.78 22.16 -5.32
N GLU A 12 -41.74 22.18 -6.15
CA GLU A 12 -40.43 22.76 -5.83
C GLU A 12 -40.51 24.30 -5.80
N GLU A 13 -40.07 24.92 -4.70
CA GLU A 13 -39.76 26.35 -4.64
C GLU A 13 -38.23 26.57 -4.61
N PRO A 14 -37.70 27.60 -5.28
CA PRO A 14 -36.26 27.87 -5.29
C PRO A 14 -35.76 28.32 -3.92
N ALA A 15 -34.79 27.60 -3.38
CA ALA A 15 -34.25 27.83 -2.03
C ALA A 15 -33.54 29.19 -1.88
N GLY A 16 -34.29 30.21 -1.44
CA GLY A 16 -33.72 31.40 -0.80
C GLY A 16 -32.96 31.01 0.48
N LEU A 17 -31.91 31.77 0.81
CA LEU A 17 -31.04 31.46 1.95
C LEU A 17 -31.85 31.33 3.25
N SER A 18 -31.69 30.20 3.95
CA SER A 18 -32.46 29.94 5.18
C SER A 18 -32.24 31.03 6.25
N PRO A 19 -33.21 31.27 7.16
CA PRO A 19 -33.05 32.25 8.24
C PRO A 19 -31.82 32.04 9.14
N LYS A 20 -31.25 30.83 9.18
CA LYS A 20 -29.97 30.56 9.89
C LYS A 20 -28.76 31.21 9.19
N ALA A 21 -28.75 31.34 7.87
CA ALA A 21 -27.66 31.96 7.12
C ALA A 21 -27.59 33.48 7.36
N HIS A 22 -28.74 34.16 7.44
CA HIS A 22 -28.79 35.58 7.81
C HIS A 22 -28.27 35.83 9.24
N ARG A 23 -28.55 34.92 10.17
CA ARG A 23 -28.05 35.02 11.55
C ARG A 23 -26.53 34.85 11.61
N PHE A 24 -25.98 33.90 10.84
CA PHE A 24 -24.54 33.69 10.73
C PHE A 24 -23.82 34.90 10.12
N LEU A 25 -24.35 35.49 9.05
CA LEU A 25 -23.74 36.68 8.42
C LEU A 25 -23.72 37.92 9.33
N ALA A 26 -24.71 38.08 10.22
CA ALA A 26 -24.70 39.14 11.23
C ALA A 26 -23.62 38.92 12.33
N GLU A 27 -23.24 37.67 12.59
CA GLU A 27 -22.27 37.27 13.61
C GLU A 27 -20.82 37.47 13.16
N ILE A 28 -20.56 37.56 11.84
CA ILE A 28 -19.21 37.81 11.25
C ILE A 28 -18.89 39.29 11.00
N GLY A 29 -19.78 40.22 11.41
CA GLY A 29 -19.43 41.65 11.48
C GLY A 29 -19.14 42.36 10.15
N VAL A 30 -19.87 42.04 9.08
CA VAL A 30 -19.77 42.75 7.79
C VAL A 30 -20.84 43.86 7.70
N PRO A 31 -20.50 45.16 7.88
CA PRO A 31 -21.47 46.24 7.78
C PRO A 31 -21.84 46.55 6.33
N SER A 32 -23.11 46.34 5.98
CA SER A 32 -23.68 46.71 4.69
C SER A 32 -24.19 48.16 4.70
N ASP A 33 -23.27 49.14 4.72
CA ASP A 33 -23.64 50.55 4.51
C ASP A 33 -22.45 51.37 3.99
N ARG A 34 -22.55 51.83 2.72
CA ARG A 34 -21.94 53.07 2.16
C ARG A 34 -22.17 53.16 0.64
N ILE A 35 -23.28 53.76 0.26
CA ILE A 35 -23.43 54.42 -1.04
C ILE A 35 -23.27 55.93 -0.77
N PRO A 36 -22.14 56.57 -1.13
CA PRO A 36 -22.01 58.02 -0.98
C PRO A 36 -22.81 58.71 -2.09
N VAL A 37 -23.80 59.51 -1.68
CA VAL A 37 -24.50 60.46 -2.57
C VAL A 37 -23.62 61.69 -2.73
N ALA A 38 -23.45 62.19 -3.95
CA ALA A 38 -22.71 63.42 -4.22
C ALA A 38 -23.67 64.62 -4.16
N GLU A 39 -23.39 65.56 -3.25
CA GLU A 39 -24.08 66.86 -3.20
C GLU A 39 -23.42 67.88 -4.15
N GLU A 40 -24.26 68.63 -4.87
CA GLU A 40 -23.84 69.80 -5.63
C GLU A 40 -23.89 71.07 -4.76
N ALA A 41 -22.75 71.75 -4.67
CA ALA A 41 -22.59 73.17 -4.34
C ALA A 41 -21.15 73.56 -4.69
N ALA A 42 -20.76 74.75 -5.12
CA ALA A 42 -21.40 75.96 -5.65
C ALA A 42 -20.20 76.95 -5.73
N ASP A 43 -19.94 77.57 -6.88
CA ASP A 43 -18.87 78.59 -6.96
C ASP A 43 -19.25 79.88 -6.21
N PRO A 44 -18.26 80.56 -5.64
CA PRO A 44 -18.25 82.02 -5.58
C PRO A 44 -17.01 82.60 -6.29
N ASP A 45 -17.24 83.39 -7.32
CA ASP A 45 -16.30 84.42 -7.78
C ASP A 45 -16.24 85.55 -6.71
N ASP A 46 -15.05 86.07 -6.41
CA ASP A 46 -14.77 87.52 -6.47
C ASP A 46 -13.26 87.81 -6.25
N ASP A 47 -12.78 88.89 -6.86
CA ASP A 47 -11.36 89.27 -6.95
C ASP A 47 -10.83 89.98 -5.68
N GLU A 48 -9.60 89.64 -5.26
CA GLU A 48 -8.65 90.60 -4.65
C GLU A 48 -7.21 90.03 -4.76
N GLU A 49 -6.28 90.75 -5.41
CA GLU A 49 -4.87 90.35 -5.51
C GLU A 49 -4.13 90.58 -4.17
N GLU A 50 -4.34 89.69 -3.20
CA GLU A 50 -3.57 89.69 -1.94
C GLU A 50 -2.06 89.47 -2.20
N GLU A 51 -1.25 90.41 -1.74
CA GLU A 51 0.21 90.32 -1.78
C GLU A 51 0.69 89.15 -0.88
N ALA A 52 1.36 88.16 -1.50
CA ALA A 52 1.58 86.84 -0.93
C ALA A 52 2.13 86.85 0.53
N PRO A 53 1.36 86.41 1.56
CA PRO A 53 1.66 86.68 2.97
C PRO A 53 3.01 86.20 3.52
N HIS A 54 3.70 85.27 2.83
CA HIS A 54 5.03 84.79 3.21
C HIS A 54 6.07 84.89 2.09
N GLY A 55 5.85 85.80 1.13
CA GLY A 55 6.72 86.06 -0.02
C GLY A 55 6.60 85.00 -1.11
N TYR A 56 7.66 84.80 -1.88
CA TYR A 56 7.70 83.86 -3.01
C TYR A 56 8.76 82.77 -2.83
N TRP A 57 8.58 81.62 -3.48
CA TRP A 57 9.62 80.60 -3.59
C TRP A 57 10.76 81.08 -4.52
N PRO A 58 12.02 80.70 -4.25
CA PRO A 58 13.16 81.13 -5.05
C PRO A 58 13.20 80.49 -6.45
N GLU A 59 12.55 79.34 -6.63
CA GLU A 59 12.36 78.72 -7.94
C GLU A 59 11.05 79.22 -8.57
N PRO A 60 11.08 79.74 -9.81
CA PRO A 60 9.88 80.14 -10.52
C PRO A 60 9.07 78.93 -11.01
N CYS A 61 7.78 79.14 -11.27
CA CYS A 61 6.85 78.14 -11.80
C CYS A 61 7.38 77.48 -13.08
N ALA A 62 7.49 76.15 -13.06
CA ALA A 62 8.01 75.32 -14.16
C ALA A 62 7.10 75.26 -15.41
N ASN A 63 6.02 76.06 -15.45
CA ASN A 63 5.16 76.28 -16.61
C ASN A 63 5.30 77.71 -17.17
N CYS A 64 5.08 78.73 -16.33
CA CYS A 64 4.92 80.12 -16.78
C CYS A 64 6.05 81.07 -16.34
N GLY A 65 7.04 80.59 -15.57
CA GLY A 65 8.15 81.41 -15.08
C GLY A 65 7.78 82.44 -13.99
N LYS A 66 6.51 82.58 -13.62
CA LYS A 66 6.08 83.44 -12.51
C LYS A 66 6.62 82.90 -11.18
N LEU A 67 7.02 83.79 -10.28
CA LEU A 67 7.35 83.45 -8.90
C LEU A 67 6.12 82.81 -8.22
N ILE A 68 6.33 81.74 -7.44
CA ILE A 68 5.24 81.01 -6.79
C ILE A 68 4.96 81.63 -5.42
N PRO A 69 3.74 82.15 -5.16
CA PRO A 69 3.41 82.71 -3.85
C PRO A 69 3.52 81.65 -2.75
N ARG A 70 3.83 82.11 -1.53
CA ARG A 70 4.01 81.23 -0.37
C ARG A 70 2.88 81.39 0.61
N ASP A 71 1.96 80.43 0.58
CA ASP A 71 0.85 80.30 1.54
C ASP A 71 1.33 79.84 2.94
N ARG A 72 2.64 79.55 3.12
CA ARG A 72 3.22 79.04 4.37
C ARG A 72 4.63 79.61 4.68
N PRO A 73 4.98 79.79 5.96
CA PRO A 73 6.31 80.26 6.39
C PRO A 73 7.44 79.26 6.03
N ALA A 74 8.69 79.74 6.11
CA ALA A 74 9.83 79.05 5.51
C ALA A 74 10.18 77.75 6.26
N GLY A 75 10.35 76.65 5.51
CA GLY A 75 10.72 75.33 6.04
C GLY A 75 9.59 74.29 6.07
N ALA A 76 8.33 74.69 5.82
CA ALA A 76 7.17 73.79 5.88
C ALA A 76 6.86 73.06 4.55
N GLY A 77 7.75 72.17 4.10
CA GLY A 77 7.51 71.21 3.00
C GLY A 77 8.37 71.41 1.75
N ARG A 78 8.25 70.47 0.78
CA ARG A 78 8.90 70.55 -0.54
C ARG A 78 8.34 71.75 -1.32
N PRO A 79 9.17 72.56 -2.00
CA PRO A 79 8.68 73.60 -2.89
C PRO A 79 7.66 73.06 -3.91
N PRO A 80 6.52 73.73 -4.13
CA PRO A 80 5.63 73.42 -5.25
C PRO A 80 6.33 73.76 -6.57
N GLU A 81 6.16 72.93 -7.59
CA GLU A 81 6.76 73.16 -8.92
C GLU A 81 5.96 74.14 -9.81
N TYR A 82 4.71 74.44 -9.44
CA TYR A 82 3.77 75.23 -10.24
C TYR A 82 3.06 76.26 -9.37
N CYS A 83 2.81 77.46 -9.90
CA CYS A 83 2.19 78.55 -9.14
C CYS A 83 0.70 78.34 -8.83
N ASN A 84 -0.01 77.54 -9.63
CA ASN A 84 -1.39 77.16 -9.39
C ASN A 84 -1.74 75.85 -10.14
N LYS A 85 -2.93 75.28 -9.84
CA LYS A 85 -3.45 74.07 -10.50
C LYS A 85 -3.58 74.24 -12.02
N GLN A 86 -3.90 75.45 -12.50
CA GLN A 86 -4.01 75.72 -13.93
C GLN A 86 -2.66 75.57 -14.64
N CYS A 87 -1.58 76.17 -14.13
CA CYS A 87 -0.23 76.00 -14.68
C CYS A 87 0.26 74.55 -14.62
N GLN A 88 -0.10 73.80 -13.56
CA GLN A 88 0.15 72.36 -13.50
C GLN A 88 -0.58 71.60 -14.62
N ASN A 89 -1.86 71.91 -14.84
CA ASN A 89 -2.70 71.32 -15.88
C ASN A 89 -2.25 71.72 -17.30
N GLU A 90 -1.87 72.97 -17.52
CA GLU A 90 -1.30 73.47 -18.77
C GLU A 90 0.03 72.78 -19.09
N ARG A 91 0.93 72.62 -18.10
CA ARG A 91 2.18 71.89 -18.29
C ARG A 91 1.93 70.41 -18.57
N LYS A 92 0.96 69.81 -17.88
CA LYS A 92 0.50 68.43 -18.13
C LYS A 92 -0.07 68.27 -19.54
N ALA A 93 -0.85 69.24 -20.02
CA ALA A 93 -1.41 69.30 -21.37
C ALA A 93 -0.33 69.59 -22.43
N ALA A 94 0.68 70.41 -22.14
CA ALA A 94 1.85 70.62 -22.99
C ALA A 94 2.64 69.31 -23.15
N ARG A 95 3.02 68.64 -22.05
CA ARG A 95 3.66 67.32 -22.08
C ARG A 95 2.79 66.24 -22.74
N ALA A 96 1.46 66.35 -22.67
CA ALA A 96 0.55 65.45 -23.38
C ALA A 96 0.52 65.75 -24.89
N ARG A 97 0.57 67.02 -25.31
CA ARG A 97 0.69 67.42 -26.72
C ARG A 97 2.05 67.05 -27.31
N GLU A 98 3.14 67.23 -26.57
CA GLU A 98 4.50 66.83 -26.94
C GLU A 98 4.59 65.30 -27.13
N ARG A 99 4.10 64.49 -26.18
CA ARG A 99 4.06 63.02 -26.29
C ARG A 99 3.14 62.51 -27.40
N ASN A 100 2.04 63.21 -27.70
CA ASN A 100 1.10 62.85 -28.76
C ASN A 100 1.40 63.55 -30.10
N ALA A 101 2.52 64.28 -30.22
CA ALA A 101 2.89 64.93 -31.45
C ALA A 101 3.12 63.90 -32.57
N PRO A 102 2.59 64.12 -33.78
CA PRO A 102 2.87 63.25 -34.93
C PRO A 102 4.34 63.35 -35.33
N GLY A 103 4.93 62.23 -35.75
CA GLY A 103 6.33 62.14 -36.19
C GLY A 103 7.30 61.62 -35.13
N LEU A 104 8.59 61.63 -35.48
CA LEU A 104 9.67 60.98 -34.72
C LEU A 104 9.82 61.51 -33.28
N PRO A 105 9.75 62.83 -32.97
CA PRO A 105 9.94 63.33 -31.60
C PRO A 105 8.89 62.80 -30.61
N GLY A 106 7.61 62.77 -31.01
CA GLY A 106 6.54 62.20 -30.18
C GLY A 106 6.59 60.68 -30.07
N GLN A 107 7.25 59.98 -31.00
CA GLN A 107 7.56 58.55 -30.84
C GLN A 107 8.69 58.34 -29.83
N ILE A 108 9.78 59.11 -29.92
CA ILE A 108 10.90 59.06 -28.96
C ILE A 108 10.40 59.30 -27.52
N LEU A 109 9.64 60.36 -27.27
CA LEU A 109 9.12 60.65 -25.92
C LEU A 109 8.21 59.55 -25.34
N ARG A 110 7.47 58.81 -26.18
CA ARG A 110 6.66 57.67 -25.75
C ARG A 110 7.50 56.42 -25.49
N VAL A 111 8.56 56.21 -26.27
CA VAL A 111 9.55 55.15 -26.03
C VAL A 111 10.29 55.43 -24.72
N GLU A 112 10.77 56.66 -24.50
CA GLU A 112 11.42 57.08 -23.25
C GLU A 112 10.51 56.88 -22.03
N GLU A 113 9.25 57.32 -22.08
CA GLU A 113 8.29 57.06 -20.98
C GLU A 113 8.07 55.56 -20.76
N THR A 114 8.04 54.75 -21.81
CA THR A 114 7.91 53.29 -21.70
C THR A 114 9.16 52.67 -21.08
N THR A 115 10.36 53.12 -21.48
CA THR A 115 11.64 52.71 -20.89
C THR A 115 11.69 53.07 -19.42
N THR A 116 11.34 54.30 -19.02
CA THR A 116 11.30 54.70 -17.59
C THR A 116 10.32 53.85 -16.79
N ARG A 117 9.16 53.48 -17.36
CA ARG A 117 8.21 52.56 -16.70
C ARG A 117 8.76 51.14 -16.59
N LEU A 118 9.46 50.64 -17.60
CA LEU A 118 10.12 49.33 -17.56
C LEU A 118 11.29 49.32 -16.56
N GLU A 119 12.05 50.41 -16.45
CA GLU A 119 13.10 50.60 -15.44
C GLU A 119 12.53 50.64 -14.03
N GLN A 120 11.40 51.34 -13.82
CA GLN A 120 10.68 51.34 -12.54
C GLN A 120 10.18 49.93 -12.19
N VAL A 121 9.49 49.23 -13.10
CA VAL A 121 9.04 47.84 -12.87
C VAL A 121 10.24 46.90 -12.63
N ALA A 122 11.37 47.09 -13.31
CA ALA A 122 12.59 46.33 -13.06
C ALA A 122 13.24 46.68 -11.72
N ALA A 123 13.15 47.92 -11.24
CA ALA A 123 13.60 48.32 -9.92
C ALA A 123 12.72 47.70 -8.82
N ASP A 124 11.40 47.76 -8.98
CA ASP A 124 10.42 47.15 -8.07
C ASP A 124 10.56 45.63 -8.04
N MET A 125 10.70 44.98 -9.21
CA MET A 125 11.02 43.55 -9.29
C MET A 125 12.34 43.19 -8.62
N ARG A 126 13.40 44.00 -8.77
CA ARG A 126 14.67 43.77 -8.05
C ARG A 126 14.51 43.96 -6.54
N ALA A 127 13.69 44.90 -6.10
CA ALA A 127 13.41 45.13 -4.67
C ALA A 127 12.57 44.00 -4.07
N GLU A 128 11.58 43.46 -4.79
CA GLU A 128 10.85 42.27 -4.34
C GLU A 128 11.72 41.00 -4.41
N LEU A 129 12.53 40.82 -5.46
CA LEU A 129 13.50 39.73 -5.54
C LEU A 129 14.56 39.81 -4.43
N SER A 130 15.01 41.01 -4.04
CA SER A 130 15.98 41.16 -2.95
C SER A 130 15.34 40.91 -1.58
N LYS A 131 14.09 41.32 -1.34
CA LYS A 131 13.31 40.90 -0.15
C LYS A 131 13.09 39.39 -0.12
N ILE A 132 12.78 38.79 -1.26
CA ILE A 132 12.52 37.34 -1.40
C ILE A 132 13.77 36.49 -1.19
N ASN A 133 14.91 36.94 -1.72
CA ASN A 133 16.21 36.27 -1.63
C ASN A 133 17.05 36.75 -0.44
N SER A 134 16.54 37.67 0.40
CA SER A 134 17.20 38.02 1.65
C SER A 134 17.17 36.81 2.60
N PRO A 135 18.11 36.72 3.56
CA PRO A 135 18.07 35.68 4.58
C PRO A 135 16.71 35.60 5.28
N GLU A 136 16.13 36.76 5.62
CA GLU A 136 14.84 36.89 6.28
C GLU A 136 13.68 36.43 5.39
N GLY A 137 13.71 36.72 4.09
CA GLY A 137 12.70 36.26 3.13
C GLY A 137 12.75 34.74 2.89
N ILE A 138 13.95 34.18 2.85
CA ILE A 138 14.17 32.73 2.75
C ILE A 138 13.71 32.03 4.05
N GLU A 139 14.05 32.58 5.21
CA GLU A 139 13.60 32.08 6.51
C GLU A 139 12.08 32.16 6.67
N ALA A 140 11.44 33.26 6.24
CA ALA A 140 9.98 33.40 6.26
C ALA A 140 9.30 32.36 5.35
N ARG A 141 9.86 32.09 4.16
CA ARG A 141 9.37 31.03 3.26
C ARG A 141 9.57 29.64 3.85
N LEU A 142 10.71 29.38 4.48
CA LEU A 142 11.01 28.11 5.13
C LEU A 142 10.12 27.89 6.38
N ALA A 143 9.82 28.94 7.13
CA ALA A 143 8.87 28.93 8.24
C ALA A 143 7.43 28.68 7.75
N ALA A 144 6.99 29.34 6.67
CA ALA A 144 5.69 29.09 6.05
C ALA A 144 5.56 27.66 5.52
N ALA A 145 6.58 27.14 4.84
CA ALA A 145 6.62 25.75 4.36
C ALA A 145 6.62 24.74 5.52
N ARG A 146 7.36 25.01 6.60
CA ARG A 146 7.31 24.20 7.84
C ARG A 146 5.91 24.24 8.46
N ALA A 147 5.27 25.41 8.53
CA ALA A 147 3.92 25.54 9.08
C ALA A 147 2.87 24.79 8.24
N ALA A 148 2.94 24.89 6.91
CA ALA A 148 2.09 24.12 6.00
C ALA A 148 2.28 22.61 6.19
N ASN A 149 3.53 22.13 6.19
CA ASN A 149 3.84 20.71 6.43
C ASN A 149 3.33 20.23 7.80
N GLN A 150 3.42 21.05 8.85
CA GLN A 150 2.88 20.70 10.18
C GLN A 150 1.34 20.65 10.18
N GLN A 151 0.67 21.54 9.43
CA GLN A 151 -0.79 21.49 9.25
C GLN A 151 -1.23 20.25 8.46
N ASP A 152 -0.50 19.86 7.43
CA ASP A 152 -0.78 18.66 6.64
C ASP A 152 -0.55 17.38 7.45
N VAL A 153 0.52 17.32 8.25
CA VAL A 153 0.76 16.22 9.21
C VAL A 153 -0.33 16.18 10.29
N ALA A 154 -0.76 17.33 10.83
CA ALA A 154 -1.86 17.38 11.79
C ALA A 154 -3.19 16.89 11.19
N ARG A 155 -3.48 17.26 9.94
CA ARG A 155 -4.67 16.81 9.19
C ARG A 155 -4.61 15.31 8.89
N ALA A 156 -3.45 14.79 8.48
CA ALA A 156 -3.24 13.36 8.24
C ALA A 156 -3.42 12.55 9.53
N ASN A 157 -2.89 13.03 10.66
CA ASN A 157 -3.07 12.40 11.97
C ASN A 157 -4.54 12.43 12.43
N GLN A 158 -5.26 13.54 12.23
CA GLN A 158 -6.71 13.61 12.50
C GLN A 158 -7.50 12.61 11.65
N ALA A 159 -7.21 12.52 10.35
CA ALA A 159 -7.85 11.57 9.45
C ALA A 159 -7.54 10.11 9.84
N ALA A 160 -6.30 9.81 10.27
CA ALA A 160 -5.93 8.48 10.75
C ALA A 160 -6.67 8.10 12.05
N VAL A 161 -6.79 9.03 13.00
CA VAL A 161 -7.56 8.82 14.24
C VAL A 161 -9.06 8.64 13.96
N GLN A 162 -9.61 9.41 13.02
CA GLN A 162 -11.00 9.26 12.59
C GLN A 162 -11.24 7.89 11.93
N ALA A 163 -10.39 7.47 10.99
CA ALA A 163 -10.48 6.16 10.36
C ALA A 163 -10.32 4.99 11.36
N GLN A 164 -9.47 5.13 12.38
CA GLN A 164 -9.37 4.16 13.48
C GLN A 164 -10.65 4.12 14.33
N ALA A 165 -11.23 5.28 14.67
CA ALA A 165 -12.48 5.35 15.42
C ALA A 165 -13.67 4.77 14.63
N GLU A 166 -13.77 5.07 13.33
CA GLU A 166 -14.77 4.49 12.42
C GLU A 166 -14.60 2.98 12.29
N THR A 167 -13.36 2.49 12.17
CA THR A 167 -13.07 1.04 12.13
C THR A 167 -13.48 0.35 13.43
N ALA A 168 -13.17 0.95 14.58
CA ALA A 168 -13.57 0.44 15.88
C ALA A 168 -15.10 0.44 16.07
N ALA A 169 -15.79 1.48 15.60
CA ALA A 169 -17.25 1.56 15.60
C ALA A 169 -17.89 0.52 14.67
N ALA A 170 -17.35 0.32 13.46
CA ALA A 170 -17.82 -0.71 12.55
C ALA A 170 -17.59 -2.13 13.11
N GLN A 171 -16.45 -2.36 13.79
CA GLN A 171 -16.18 -3.62 14.48
C GLN A 171 -17.15 -3.86 15.65
N SER A 172 -17.45 -2.85 16.46
CA SER A 172 -18.40 -3.00 17.58
C SER A 172 -19.82 -3.24 17.07
N GLN A 173 -20.26 -2.55 16.01
CA GLN A 173 -21.54 -2.80 15.34
C GLN A 173 -21.60 -4.21 14.74
N ALA A 174 -20.53 -4.69 14.11
CA ALA A 174 -20.46 -6.04 13.56
C ALA A 174 -20.45 -7.13 14.65
N GLN A 175 -19.83 -6.88 15.80
CA GLN A 175 -19.89 -7.77 16.96
C GLN A 175 -21.30 -7.78 17.56
N GLN A 176 -21.93 -6.62 17.71
CA GLN A 176 -23.30 -6.50 18.22
C GLN A 176 -24.31 -7.20 17.29
N ALA A 177 -24.22 -7.00 15.98
CA ALA A 177 -25.07 -7.69 15.00
C ALA A 177 -24.88 -9.22 15.00
N ARG A 178 -23.68 -9.72 15.35
CA ARG A 178 -23.46 -11.17 15.56
C ARG A 178 -24.12 -11.65 16.85
N ALA A 179 -23.95 -10.93 17.96
CA ALA A 179 -24.58 -11.25 19.24
C ALA A 179 -26.12 -11.21 19.14
N ASP A 180 -26.68 -10.22 18.44
CA ASP A 180 -28.13 -10.10 18.19
C ASP A 180 -28.64 -11.28 17.33
N LYS A 181 -27.86 -11.69 16.32
CA LYS A 181 -28.19 -12.88 15.51
C LYS A 181 -28.11 -14.17 16.34
N GLU A 182 -27.05 -14.36 17.11
CA GLU A 182 -26.88 -15.53 17.99
C GLU A 182 -28.00 -15.60 19.04
N ALA A 183 -28.42 -14.46 19.59
CA ALA A 183 -29.56 -14.37 20.50
C ALA A 183 -30.89 -14.70 19.81
N ALA A 184 -31.09 -14.28 18.56
CA ALA A 184 -32.26 -14.61 17.75
C ALA A 184 -32.29 -16.10 17.34
N ASP A 185 -31.18 -16.66 16.90
CA ASP A 185 -31.05 -18.08 16.55
C ASP A 185 -31.28 -18.96 17.80
N ALA A 186 -30.74 -18.58 18.96
CA ALA A 186 -31.00 -19.25 20.24
C ALA A 186 -32.45 -19.09 20.73
N ALA A 187 -33.13 -17.98 20.42
CA ALA A 187 -34.56 -17.81 20.69
C ALA A 187 -35.42 -18.69 19.77
N ALA A 188 -35.06 -18.78 18.50
CA ALA A 188 -35.72 -19.65 17.53
C ALA A 188 -35.53 -21.15 17.86
N GLU A 189 -34.35 -21.54 18.38
CA GLU A 189 -34.13 -22.90 18.87
C GLU A 189 -34.99 -23.21 20.10
N ARG A 190 -35.05 -22.31 21.09
CA ARG A 190 -35.95 -22.47 22.25
C ARG A 190 -37.42 -22.59 21.83
N ASP A 191 -37.86 -21.85 20.81
CA ASP A 191 -39.22 -21.96 20.27
C ASP A 191 -39.44 -23.29 19.52
N ARG A 192 -38.45 -23.81 18.77
CA ARG A 192 -38.52 -25.16 18.18
C ARG A 192 -38.66 -26.23 19.25
N THR A 193 -37.76 -26.28 20.23
CA THR A 193 -37.82 -27.27 21.33
C THR A 193 -39.10 -27.16 22.15
N ALA A 194 -39.62 -25.94 22.36
CA ALA A 194 -40.89 -25.74 23.06
C ALA A 194 -42.10 -26.25 22.26
N ARG A 195 -42.07 -26.17 20.91
CA ARG A 195 -43.12 -26.73 20.05
C ARG A 195 -43.03 -28.25 19.98
N GLU A 196 -41.82 -28.80 19.81
CA GLU A 196 -41.57 -30.25 19.82
C GLU A 196 -42.07 -30.87 21.14
N ALA A 197 -41.68 -30.32 22.28
CA ALA A 197 -42.17 -30.78 23.59
C ALA A 197 -43.70 -30.62 23.77
N ALA A 198 -44.32 -29.63 23.12
CA ALA A 198 -45.78 -29.45 23.15
C ALA A 198 -46.51 -30.44 22.24
N ASP A 199 -45.92 -30.85 21.12
CA ASP A 199 -46.47 -31.85 20.21
C ASP A 199 -46.26 -33.28 20.77
N ASP A 200 -45.10 -33.57 21.38
CA ASP A 200 -44.87 -34.80 22.15
C ASP A 200 -45.90 -34.96 23.28
N ALA A 201 -46.15 -33.89 24.05
CA ALA A 201 -47.15 -33.88 25.12
C ALA A 201 -48.58 -34.09 24.58
N ARG A 202 -48.88 -33.63 23.36
CA ARG A 202 -50.16 -33.90 22.68
C ARG A 202 -50.25 -35.36 22.24
N GLU A 203 -49.19 -35.94 21.70
CA GLU A 203 -49.18 -37.36 21.31
C GLU A 203 -49.36 -38.28 22.53
N VAL A 204 -48.69 -37.99 23.65
CA VAL A 204 -48.89 -38.70 24.92
C VAL A 204 -50.35 -38.57 25.39
N ALA A 205 -50.90 -37.36 25.45
CA ALA A 205 -52.29 -37.14 25.87
C ALA A 205 -53.31 -37.82 24.92
N GLU A 206 -53.02 -37.89 23.62
CA GLU A 206 -53.82 -38.66 22.66
C GLU A 206 -53.70 -40.18 22.89
N GLY A 207 -52.50 -40.69 23.18
CA GLY A 207 -52.26 -42.09 23.52
C GLY A 207 -52.98 -42.52 24.79
N GLU A 208 -52.92 -41.69 25.84
CA GLU A 208 -53.68 -41.86 27.08
C GLU A 208 -55.19 -41.86 26.80
N ARG A 209 -55.70 -40.91 26.00
CA ARG A 209 -57.11 -40.86 25.61
C ARG A 209 -57.55 -42.12 24.86
N ARG A 210 -56.75 -42.61 23.89
CA ARG A 210 -57.03 -43.86 23.16
C ARG A 210 -57.06 -45.06 24.10
N THR A 211 -56.11 -45.13 25.04
CA THR A 211 -56.04 -46.18 26.06
C THR A 211 -57.24 -46.15 27.00
N ALA A 212 -57.65 -44.97 27.47
CA ALA A 212 -58.82 -44.79 28.33
C ALA A 212 -60.13 -45.19 27.64
N VAL A 213 -60.30 -44.85 26.35
CA VAL A 213 -61.44 -45.30 25.54
C VAL A 213 -61.44 -46.83 25.39
N HIS A 214 -60.29 -47.45 25.12
CA HIS A 214 -60.19 -48.90 24.99
C HIS A 214 -60.49 -49.63 26.32
N LEU A 215 -59.97 -49.12 27.44
CA LEU A 215 -60.27 -49.67 28.77
C LEU A 215 -61.76 -49.52 29.14
N LYS A 216 -62.40 -48.42 28.73
CA LYS A 216 -63.85 -48.23 28.90
C LYS A 216 -64.65 -49.25 28.09
N GLN A 217 -64.30 -49.47 26.82
CA GLN A 217 -64.94 -50.49 25.98
C GLN A 217 -64.79 -51.88 26.60
N LEU A 218 -63.57 -52.27 27.01
CA LEU A 218 -63.32 -53.55 27.66
C LEU A 218 -64.09 -53.73 28.99
N ALA A 219 -64.37 -52.64 29.71
CA ALA A 219 -65.23 -52.66 30.90
C ALA A 219 -66.72 -52.78 30.55
N GLU A 220 -67.18 -52.13 29.47
CA GLU A 220 -68.54 -52.25 28.95
C GLU A 220 -68.82 -53.66 28.42
N ASP A 221 -67.88 -54.25 27.66
CA ASP A 221 -67.97 -55.62 27.15
C ASP A 221 -68.06 -56.64 28.32
N ARG A 222 -67.17 -56.53 29.31
CA ARG A 222 -67.21 -57.38 30.52
C ARG A 222 -68.48 -57.22 31.34
N ALA A 223 -69.08 -56.02 31.36
CA ALA A 223 -70.36 -55.78 32.02
C ALA A 223 -71.52 -56.45 31.26
N GLN A 224 -71.47 -56.46 29.92
CA GLN A 224 -72.43 -57.19 29.09
C GLN A 224 -72.28 -58.71 29.26
N ASP A 225 -71.06 -59.25 29.25
CA ASP A 225 -70.79 -60.67 29.50
C ASP A 225 -71.30 -61.10 30.89
N ALA A 226 -71.07 -60.29 31.92
CA ALA A 226 -71.56 -60.55 33.27
C ALA A 226 -73.10 -60.51 33.36
N ALA A 227 -73.76 -59.58 32.66
CA ALA A 227 -75.21 -59.53 32.59
C ALA A 227 -75.81 -60.73 31.83
N ALA A 228 -75.18 -61.16 30.75
CA ALA A 228 -75.57 -62.37 30.02
C ALA A 228 -75.42 -63.63 30.89
N ALA A 229 -74.31 -63.76 31.62
CA ALA A 229 -74.10 -64.86 32.56
C ALA A 229 -75.15 -64.87 33.71
N GLN A 230 -75.56 -63.71 34.21
CA GLN A 230 -76.64 -63.60 35.20
C GLN A 230 -77.99 -64.06 34.63
N ALA A 231 -78.35 -63.62 33.42
CA ALA A 231 -79.60 -64.04 32.76
C ALA A 231 -79.63 -65.56 32.49
N HIS A 232 -78.50 -66.17 32.12
CA HIS A 232 -78.38 -67.62 32.03
C HIS A 232 -78.58 -68.31 33.39
N ALA A 233 -77.92 -67.82 34.45
CA ALA A 233 -78.07 -68.37 35.81
C ALA A 233 -79.46 -68.17 36.42
N GLU A 234 -80.26 -67.19 35.96
CA GLU A 234 -81.67 -67.04 36.31
C GLU A 234 -82.54 -68.08 35.56
N THR A 235 -82.32 -68.26 34.26
CA THR A 235 -83.00 -69.28 33.45
C THR A 235 -82.78 -70.71 33.99
N GLU A 236 -81.56 -71.01 34.46
CA GLU A 236 -81.24 -72.30 35.10
C GLU A 236 -81.94 -72.47 36.46
N ARG A 237 -82.17 -71.40 37.22
CA ARG A 237 -82.91 -71.44 38.48
C ARG A 237 -84.40 -71.68 38.27
N ASP A 238 -85.01 -70.99 37.29
CA ASP A 238 -86.43 -71.16 36.97
C ASP A 238 -86.73 -72.58 36.46
N THR A 239 -85.85 -73.15 35.63
CA THR A 239 -85.99 -74.53 35.14
C THR A 239 -85.79 -75.57 36.26
N ALA A 240 -84.85 -75.35 37.18
CA ALA A 240 -84.69 -76.19 38.37
C ALA A 240 -85.90 -76.13 39.32
N GLN A 241 -86.49 -74.94 39.51
CA GLN A 241 -87.69 -74.77 40.34
C GLN A 241 -88.91 -75.48 39.72
N ALA A 242 -89.12 -75.35 38.40
CA ALA A 242 -90.21 -76.04 37.71
C ALA A 242 -90.13 -77.58 37.86
N ALA A 243 -88.93 -78.15 37.76
CA ALA A 243 -88.68 -79.57 37.98
C ALA A 243 -88.96 -80.01 39.42
N ALA A 244 -88.58 -79.20 40.42
CA ALA A 244 -88.84 -79.48 41.83
C ALA A 244 -90.35 -79.51 42.16
N GLU A 245 -91.13 -78.60 41.59
CA GLU A 245 -92.59 -78.61 41.76
C GLU A 245 -93.27 -79.83 41.11
N GLU A 246 -92.76 -80.30 39.98
CA GLU A 246 -93.30 -81.49 39.30
C GLU A 246 -93.04 -82.79 40.09
N ALA A 247 -91.85 -82.92 40.69
CA ALA A 247 -91.56 -83.96 41.67
C ALA A 247 -92.54 -83.91 42.85
N GLN A 248 -92.83 -82.70 43.37
CA GLN A 248 -93.74 -82.52 44.50
C GLN A 248 -95.22 -82.84 44.16
N ARG A 249 -95.67 -82.53 42.94
CA ARG A 249 -97.00 -82.93 42.42
C ARG A 249 -97.13 -84.46 42.31
N THR A 250 -96.05 -85.14 41.94
CA THR A 250 -96.01 -86.60 41.81
C THR A 250 -96.10 -87.29 43.18
N ALA A 251 -95.36 -86.79 44.18
CA ALA A 251 -95.41 -87.31 45.55
C ALA A 251 -96.81 -87.22 46.19
N ARG A 252 -97.54 -86.12 45.96
CA ARG A 252 -98.90 -85.93 46.53
C ARG A 252 -99.96 -86.89 45.97
N ARG A 253 -99.77 -87.44 44.76
CA ARG A 253 -100.69 -88.42 44.17
C ARG A 253 -100.53 -89.82 44.78
N ALA A 254 -99.34 -90.20 45.23
CA ALA A 254 -99.10 -91.47 45.90
C ALA A 254 -99.82 -91.55 47.27
N ALA A 255 -99.79 -90.46 48.04
CA ALA A 255 -100.34 -90.40 49.40
C ALA A 255 -101.88 -90.53 49.49
N ALA A 256 -102.62 -90.38 48.39
CA ALA A 256 -104.08 -90.39 48.40
C ALA A 256 -104.70 -91.80 48.28
N VAL A 257 -103.94 -92.80 47.81
CA VAL A 257 -104.45 -94.17 47.55
C VAL A 257 -104.36 -95.06 48.79
N GLU A 258 -103.53 -94.70 49.77
CA GLU A 258 -103.21 -95.54 50.94
C GLU A 258 -104.19 -95.36 52.11
N ALA A 259 -104.90 -94.22 52.18
CA ALA A 259 -105.72 -93.84 53.33
C ALA A 259 -107.06 -94.60 53.48
N GLU A 260 -107.52 -95.30 52.44
CA GLU A 260 -108.85 -95.94 52.42
C GLU A 260 -108.83 -97.40 52.91
N ALA A 261 -107.68 -98.08 52.86
CA ALA A 261 -107.55 -99.51 53.15
C ALA A 261 -107.32 -99.87 54.64
N ILE A 262 -106.99 -98.89 55.49
CA ILE A 262 -106.52 -99.10 56.87
C ILE A 262 -107.57 -98.68 57.94
N ASN A 263 -108.83 -98.51 57.52
CA ASN A 263 -110.01 -98.33 58.38
C ASN A 263 -110.78 -99.67 58.64
N GLY A 264 -110.17 -100.74 59.13
CA GLY A 264 -109.00 -100.75 60.01
C GLY A 264 -109.12 -101.88 61.02
N ARG A 265 -109.10 -101.53 62.31
CA ARG A 265 -109.25 -102.42 63.49
C ARG A 265 -108.08 -103.37 63.75
N ASP A 266 -107.55 -104.03 62.71
CA ASP A 266 -106.53 -105.08 62.87
C ASP A 266 -105.09 -104.52 62.69
N GLN A 267 -104.95 -103.34 62.05
CA GLN A 267 -103.70 -102.56 61.98
C GLN A 267 -103.16 -102.16 63.37
N ALA A 268 -104.06 -101.76 64.29
CA ALA A 268 -103.71 -101.22 65.60
C ALA A 268 -102.93 -102.18 66.53
N ARG A 269 -102.91 -103.49 66.21
CA ARG A 269 -102.10 -104.49 66.93
C ARG A 269 -100.74 -104.75 66.30
N GLN A 270 -100.53 -104.42 65.03
CA GLN A 270 -99.24 -104.52 64.35
C GLN A 270 -98.46 -103.19 64.41
N ASP A 271 -99.15 -102.05 64.43
CA ASP A 271 -98.52 -100.72 64.55
C ASP A 271 -97.70 -100.57 65.85
N ALA A 272 -98.09 -101.20 66.96
CA ALA A 272 -97.33 -101.16 68.21
C ALA A 272 -95.96 -101.87 68.13
N ALA A 273 -95.81 -102.84 67.21
CA ALA A 273 -94.54 -103.51 66.93
C ALA A 273 -93.75 -102.78 65.83
N ALA A 274 -94.45 -102.39 64.75
CA ALA A 274 -93.84 -101.65 63.64
C ALA A 274 -93.34 -100.25 64.06
N ALA A 275 -93.98 -99.57 65.02
CA ALA A 275 -93.53 -98.30 65.55
C ALA A 275 -92.18 -98.39 66.30
N ARG A 276 -91.85 -99.56 66.87
CA ARG A 276 -90.53 -99.77 67.49
C ARG A 276 -89.45 -99.97 66.43
N ALA A 277 -89.69 -100.81 65.43
CA ALA A 277 -88.80 -100.98 64.28
C ALA A 277 -88.58 -99.66 63.52
N ARG A 278 -89.63 -98.89 63.23
CA ARG A 278 -89.54 -97.56 62.59
C ARG A 278 -88.81 -96.54 63.45
N ALA A 279 -88.86 -96.63 64.79
CA ALA A 279 -88.09 -95.77 65.67
C ALA A 279 -86.60 -96.14 65.67
N GLU A 280 -86.27 -97.43 65.60
CA GLU A 280 -84.89 -97.93 65.46
C GLU A 280 -84.31 -97.55 64.08
N ASP A 281 -85.07 -97.72 62.99
CA ASP A 281 -84.68 -97.30 61.63
C ASP A 281 -84.52 -95.77 61.52
N ALA A 282 -85.44 -94.98 62.08
CA ALA A 282 -85.32 -93.52 62.11
C ALA A 282 -84.13 -93.05 62.97
N THR A 283 -83.79 -93.78 64.04
CA THR A 283 -82.57 -93.51 64.81
C THR A 283 -81.33 -93.83 63.96
N ALA A 284 -81.29 -94.99 63.30
CA ALA A 284 -80.19 -95.36 62.41
C ALA A 284 -80.06 -94.44 61.19
N GLU A 285 -81.15 -93.89 60.66
CA GLU A 285 -81.12 -92.91 59.58
C GLU A 285 -80.65 -91.52 60.04
N ARG A 286 -81.07 -91.08 61.25
CA ARG A 286 -80.52 -89.89 61.91
C ARG A 286 -79.02 -90.04 62.12
N ASP A 287 -78.56 -91.17 62.68
CA ASP A 287 -77.15 -91.38 62.99
C ASP A 287 -76.31 -91.47 61.69
N ARG A 288 -76.85 -92.02 60.59
CA ARG A 288 -76.24 -91.93 59.26
C ARG A 288 -76.27 -90.52 58.66
N ALA A 289 -77.27 -89.70 58.98
CA ALA A 289 -77.31 -88.30 58.54
C ALA A 289 -76.31 -87.43 59.32
N GLU A 290 -76.18 -87.67 60.62
CA GLU A 290 -75.19 -87.04 61.51
C GLU A 290 -73.75 -87.42 61.10
N ALA A 291 -73.48 -88.70 60.87
CA ALA A 291 -72.18 -89.15 60.35
C ALA A 291 -71.81 -88.51 58.99
N ARG A 292 -72.77 -88.36 58.07
CA ARG A 292 -72.57 -87.66 56.79
C ARG A 292 -72.38 -86.15 56.95
N ALA A 293 -73.02 -85.54 57.95
CA ALA A 293 -72.83 -84.13 58.28
C ALA A 293 -71.44 -83.87 58.91
N GLU A 294 -70.97 -84.77 59.77
CA GLU A 294 -69.60 -84.73 60.30
C GLU A 294 -68.55 -84.94 59.19
N GLU A 295 -68.77 -85.89 58.28
CA GLU A 295 -67.90 -86.16 57.13
C GLU A 295 -67.81 -84.94 56.21
N ALA A 296 -68.96 -84.36 55.82
CA ALA A 296 -69.00 -83.10 55.06
C ALA A 296 -68.34 -81.92 55.80
N GLY A 297 -68.39 -81.90 57.14
CA GLY A 297 -67.66 -80.93 57.97
C GLY A 297 -66.14 -81.10 57.85
N ARG A 298 -65.63 -82.33 57.99
CA ARG A 298 -64.20 -82.66 57.84
C ARG A 298 -63.68 -82.37 56.43
N ASP A 299 -64.49 -82.67 55.41
CA ASP A 299 -64.17 -82.37 54.01
C ASP A 299 -64.09 -80.86 53.77
N ARG A 300 -65.03 -80.09 54.32
CA ARG A 300 -65.00 -78.62 54.26
C ARG A 300 -63.77 -78.04 54.96
N GLU A 301 -63.45 -78.48 56.19
CA GLU A 301 -62.23 -78.04 56.89
C GLU A 301 -60.95 -78.41 56.14
N THR A 302 -60.96 -79.52 55.38
CA THR A 302 -59.84 -79.94 54.53
C THR A 302 -59.75 -79.08 53.28
N ALA A 303 -60.88 -78.75 52.63
CA ALA A 303 -60.94 -77.84 51.50
C ALA A 303 -60.52 -76.40 51.86
N GLU A 304 -60.94 -75.89 53.02
CA GLU A 304 -60.54 -74.58 53.54
C GLU A 304 -59.02 -74.53 53.83
N ARG A 305 -58.45 -75.57 54.45
CA ARG A 305 -56.99 -75.70 54.62
C ARG A 305 -56.24 -75.74 53.30
N ASN A 306 -56.71 -76.52 52.32
CA ASN A 306 -56.10 -76.61 50.99
C ASN A 306 -56.14 -75.27 50.24
N ARG A 307 -57.24 -74.53 50.33
CA ARG A 307 -57.37 -73.18 49.75
C ARG A 307 -56.39 -72.19 50.39
N ASP A 308 -56.30 -72.18 51.71
CA ASP A 308 -55.45 -71.23 52.43
C ASP A 308 -53.95 -71.58 52.35
N GLU A 309 -53.62 -72.84 52.09
CA GLU A 309 -52.29 -73.28 51.66
C GLU A 309 -51.97 -72.84 50.23
N ALA A 310 -52.87 -73.08 49.26
CA ALA A 310 -52.70 -72.63 47.88
C ALA A 310 -52.55 -71.10 47.77
N ARG A 311 -53.27 -70.32 48.61
CA ARG A 311 -53.13 -68.86 48.66
C ARG A 311 -51.72 -68.43 49.11
N ARG A 312 -51.19 -69.04 50.18
CA ARG A 312 -49.82 -68.76 50.66
C ARG A 312 -48.77 -69.12 49.61
N GLN A 313 -48.92 -70.26 48.94
CA GLN A 313 -48.00 -70.66 47.85
C GLN A 313 -48.04 -69.68 46.66
N ALA A 314 -49.20 -69.09 46.35
CA ALA A 314 -49.33 -68.05 45.32
C ALA A 314 -48.70 -66.71 45.77
N GLU A 315 -48.87 -66.31 47.02
CA GLU A 315 -48.24 -65.10 47.61
C GLU A 315 -46.69 -65.23 47.62
N ASP A 316 -46.16 -66.42 47.96
CA ASP A 316 -44.73 -66.73 47.92
C ASP A 316 -44.18 -66.80 46.49
N ALA A 317 -44.96 -67.29 45.53
CA ALA A 317 -44.59 -67.27 44.11
C ALA A 317 -44.54 -65.83 43.56
N GLY A 318 -45.53 -64.99 43.87
CA GLY A 318 -45.56 -63.57 43.48
C GLY A 318 -44.46 -62.73 44.14
N THR A 319 -44.01 -63.11 45.33
CA THR A 319 -42.87 -62.45 46.01
C THR A 319 -41.53 -62.86 45.38
N ARG A 320 -41.33 -64.15 45.07
CA ARG A 320 -40.15 -64.60 44.32
C ARG A 320 -40.06 -64.01 42.92
N ALA A 321 -41.19 -63.87 42.21
CA ALA A 321 -41.23 -63.24 40.89
C ALA A 321 -40.79 -61.76 40.93
N ARG A 322 -41.24 -60.99 41.94
CA ARG A 322 -40.82 -59.59 42.13
C ARG A 322 -39.33 -59.46 42.41
N LEU A 323 -38.78 -60.30 43.29
CA LEU A 323 -37.33 -60.31 43.59
C LEU A 323 -36.50 -60.64 42.33
N ALA A 324 -36.94 -61.60 41.51
CA ALA A 324 -36.26 -61.94 40.26
C ALA A 324 -36.27 -60.80 39.22
N ILE A 325 -37.35 -60.00 39.19
CA ILE A 325 -37.43 -58.79 38.36
C ILE A 325 -36.45 -57.73 38.88
N GLU A 326 -36.42 -57.46 40.19
CA GLU A 326 -35.46 -56.52 40.78
C GLU A 326 -34.00 -56.93 40.55
N GLU A 327 -33.67 -58.22 40.61
CA GLU A 327 -32.32 -58.71 40.30
C GLU A 327 -31.96 -58.55 38.83
N ARG A 328 -32.90 -58.84 37.91
CA ARG A 328 -32.72 -58.58 36.47
C ARG A 328 -32.47 -57.09 36.21
N ASP A 329 -33.29 -56.22 36.78
CA ASP A 329 -33.21 -54.78 36.52
C ASP A 329 -31.91 -54.17 37.09
N ARG A 330 -31.44 -54.66 38.25
CA ARG A 330 -30.10 -54.36 38.77
C ARG A 330 -28.97 -54.90 37.90
N ALA A 331 -29.15 -56.03 37.22
CA ALA A 331 -28.17 -56.58 36.29
C ALA A 331 -28.11 -55.78 34.98
N THR A 332 -29.26 -55.36 34.44
CA THR A 332 -29.35 -54.47 33.28
C THR A 332 -28.69 -53.12 33.57
N ALA A 333 -29.04 -52.44 34.67
CA ALA A 333 -28.46 -51.15 35.02
C ALA A 333 -26.92 -51.19 35.18
N ARG A 334 -26.35 -52.33 35.63
CA ARG A 334 -24.89 -52.54 35.68
C ARG A 334 -24.27 -52.78 34.30
N ALA A 335 -25.00 -53.43 33.38
CA ALA A 335 -24.55 -53.60 32.01
C ALA A 335 -24.53 -52.27 31.28
N ASP A 336 -25.60 -51.47 31.41
CA ASP A 336 -25.72 -50.13 30.82
C ASP A 336 -24.62 -49.19 31.32
N GLN A 337 -24.35 -49.19 32.64
CA GLN A 337 -23.24 -48.43 33.21
C GLN A 337 -21.88 -48.87 32.64
N ALA A 338 -21.63 -50.18 32.53
CA ALA A 338 -20.39 -50.72 31.99
C ALA A 338 -20.26 -50.55 30.46
N GLU A 339 -21.35 -50.22 29.76
CA GLU A 339 -21.34 -49.82 28.35
C GLU A 339 -21.02 -48.32 28.23
N GLY A 340 -21.65 -47.47 29.03
CA GLY A 340 -21.31 -46.04 29.13
C GLY A 340 -19.83 -45.79 29.49
N GLU A 341 -19.29 -46.52 30.47
CA GLU A 341 -17.85 -46.45 30.83
C GLU A 341 -16.93 -46.85 29.66
N LYS A 342 -17.36 -47.78 28.77
CA LYS A 342 -16.60 -48.13 27.56
C LYS A 342 -16.70 -47.05 26.48
N GLU A 343 -17.87 -46.45 26.31
CA GLU A 343 -18.08 -45.35 25.36
C GLU A 343 -17.26 -44.11 25.76
N GLU A 344 -17.24 -43.76 27.04
CA GLU A 344 -16.38 -42.69 27.57
C GLU A 344 -14.89 -42.97 27.36
N LEU A 345 -14.44 -44.20 27.62
CA LEU A 345 -13.05 -44.61 27.37
C LEU A 345 -12.71 -44.63 25.87
N ALA A 346 -13.63 -45.04 25.00
CA ALA A 346 -13.44 -45.01 23.55
C ALA A 346 -13.41 -43.58 23.01
N ALA A 347 -14.27 -42.70 23.51
CA ALA A 347 -14.27 -41.27 23.21
C ALA A 347 -12.96 -40.63 23.67
N GLY A 348 -12.53 -40.88 24.91
CA GLY A 348 -11.25 -40.41 25.45
C GLY A 348 -10.03 -40.88 24.65
N TYR A 349 -10.02 -42.17 24.26
CA TYR A 349 -8.94 -42.73 23.43
C TYR A 349 -8.92 -42.14 22.02
N SER A 350 -10.08 -41.94 21.38
CA SER A 350 -10.17 -41.30 20.07
C SER A 350 -9.72 -39.84 20.10
N ARG A 351 -10.03 -39.11 21.17
CA ARG A 351 -9.55 -37.74 21.42
C ARG A 351 -8.04 -37.70 21.60
N ALA A 352 -7.48 -38.56 22.45
CA ALA A 352 -6.03 -38.68 22.62
C ALA A 352 -5.30 -39.01 21.30
N LEU A 353 -5.87 -39.85 20.44
CA LEU A 353 -5.33 -40.11 19.10
C LEU A 353 -5.44 -38.90 18.15
N ALA A 354 -6.48 -38.07 18.27
CA ALA A 354 -6.59 -36.82 17.52
C ALA A 354 -5.56 -35.80 18.00
N ASP A 355 -5.39 -35.64 19.31
CA ASP A 355 -4.42 -34.73 19.93
C ASP A 355 -2.98 -35.11 19.56
N VAL A 356 -2.65 -36.42 19.55
CA VAL A 356 -1.33 -36.91 19.09
C VAL A 356 -1.10 -36.67 17.60
N ARG A 357 -2.15 -36.72 16.76
CA ARG A 357 -2.04 -36.37 15.32
C ARG A 357 -1.82 -34.88 15.13
N ALA A 358 -2.55 -34.04 15.86
CA ALA A 358 -2.39 -32.58 15.83
C ALA A 358 -0.98 -32.17 16.30
N ALA A 359 -0.53 -32.67 17.45
CA ALA A 359 0.82 -32.40 17.96
C ALA A 359 1.93 -32.88 17.00
N LYS A 360 1.69 -33.96 16.24
CA LYS A 360 2.62 -34.40 15.19
C LYS A 360 2.62 -33.46 13.98
N GLN A 361 1.45 -33.00 13.54
CA GLN A 361 1.35 -32.01 12.46
C GLN A 361 2.04 -30.70 12.85
N GLU A 362 1.79 -30.18 14.06
CA GLU A 362 2.49 -29.01 14.61
C GLU A 362 4.01 -29.21 14.66
N ALA A 363 4.49 -30.40 15.05
CA ALA A 363 5.91 -30.71 15.07
C ALA A 363 6.54 -30.80 13.66
N ASP A 364 5.83 -31.38 12.69
CA ASP A 364 6.27 -31.46 11.30
C ASP A 364 6.24 -30.06 10.63
N ASP A 365 5.22 -29.23 10.90
CA ASP A 365 5.13 -27.84 10.42
C ASP A 365 6.21 -26.94 11.05
N ALA A 366 6.44 -27.04 12.37
CA ALA A 366 7.54 -26.34 13.02
C ALA A 366 8.91 -26.76 12.46
N ARG A 367 9.07 -28.04 12.11
CA ARG A 367 10.29 -28.55 11.47
C ARG A 367 10.45 -28.00 10.05
N ASN A 368 9.37 -27.89 9.29
CA ASN A 368 9.35 -27.27 7.96
C ASN A 368 9.75 -25.78 8.06
N GLN A 369 9.16 -25.02 8.99
CA GLN A 369 9.53 -23.61 9.24
C GLN A 369 11.00 -23.44 9.66
N VAL A 370 11.56 -24.36 10.46
CA VAL A 370 12.99 -24.38 10.78
C VAL A 370 13.86 -24.67 9.54
N THR A 371 13.43 -25.56 8.64
CA THR A 371 14.16 -25.78 7.38
C THR A 371 14.05 -24.61 6.39
N GLU A 372 12.89 -23.97 6.28
CA GLU A 372 12.67 -22.80 5.41
C GLU A 372 13.46 -21.60 5.92
N SER A 373 13.43 -21.31 7.23
CA SER A 373 14.24 -20.24 7.82
C SER A 373 15.74 -20.51 7.71
N ALA A 374 16.19 -21.76 7.80
CA ALA A 374 17.58 -22.14 7.52
C ALA A 374 17.95 -21.97 6.03
N GLN A 375 17.04 -22.26 5.09
CA GLN A 375 17.24 -22.01 3.66
C GLN A 375 17.28 -20.50 3.35
N ALA A 376 16.30 -19.73 3.82
CA ALA A 376 16.26 -18.27 3.66
C ALA A 376 17.50 -17.58 4.26
N ARG A 377 18.02 -18.09 5.39
CA ARG A 377 19.28 -17.65 5.98
C ARG A 377 20.47 -17.97 5.08
N ARG A 378 20.57 -19.19 4.54
CA ARG A 378 21.63 -19.53 3.57
C ARG A 378 21.56 -18.67 2.30
N GLU A 379 20.37 -18.39 1.78
CA GLU A 379 20.18 -17.49 0.65
C GLU A 379 20.50 -16.02 0.97
N ALA A 380 20.36 -15.60 2.22
CA ALA A 380 20.81 -14.29 2.69
C ALA A 380 22.36 -14.24 2.80
N GLU A 381 22.97 -15.28 3.38
CA GLU A 381 24.43 -15.45 3.47
C GLU A 381 25.07 -15.53 2.06
N ASP A 382 24.45 -16.25 1.12
CA ASP A 382 24.85 -16.31 -0.30
C ASP A 382 24.71 -14.96 -1.02
N ARG A 383 23.64 -14.21 -0.74
CA ARG A 383 23.47 -12.86 -1.30
C ARG A 383 24.47 -11.87 -0.73
N ALA A 384 24.81 -11.98 0.56
CA ALA A 384 25.86 -11.20 1.21
C ALA A 384 27.23 -11.52 0.61
N SER A 385 27.62 -12.80 0.52
CA SER A 385 28.88 -13.21 -0.10
C SER A 385 28.98 -12.80 -1.57
N ARG A 386 27.88 -12.88 -2.34
CA ARG A 386 27.84 -12.34 -3.71
C ARG A 386 27.85 -10.80 -3.77
N ALA A 387 27.43 -10.09 -2.73
CA ALA A 387 27.58 -8.65 -2.63
C ALA A 387 29.03 -8.26 -2.31
N GLU A 388 29.65 -8.90 -1.32
CA GLU A 388 31.06 -8.78 -0.98
C GLU A 388 31.96 -9.07 -2.19
N GLN A 389 31.76 -10.21 -2.89
CA GLN A 389 32.52 -10.51 -4.10
C GLN A 389 32.35 -9.45 -5.21
N ARG A 390 31.17 -8.85 -5.34
CA ARG A 390 30.95 -7.74 -6.30
C ARG A 390 31.64 -6.46 -5.83
N GLN A 391 31.68 -6.20 -4.54
CA GLN A 391 32.42 -5.08 -3.96
C GLN A 391 33.93 -5.27 -4.16
N THR A 392 34.51 -6.42 -3.78
CA THR A 392 35.94 -6.71 -4.02
C THR A 392 36.30 -6.70 -5.52
N GLN A 393 35.40 -7.13 -6.40
CA GLN A 393 35.60 -6.99 -7.85
C GLN A 393 35.49 -5.55 -8.34
N ALA A 394 34.68 -4.70 -7.70
CA ALA A 394 34.56 -3.29 -8.01
C ALA A 394 35.79 -2.50 -7.50
N GLU A 395 36.23 -2.76 -6.27
CA GLU A 395 37.48 -2.26 -5.67
C GLU A 395 38.67 -2.66 -6.57
N ALA A 396 38.85 -3.95 -6.87
CA ALA A 396 39.90 -4.37 -7.79
C ALA A 396 39.76 -3.78 -9.22
N ARG A 397 38.56 -3.35 -9.66
CA ARG A 397 38.40 -2.60 -10.93
C ARG A 397 38.79 -1.14 -10.77
N ALA A 398 38.51 -0.53 -9.62
CA ALA A 398 38.97 0.81 -9.24
C ALA A 398 40.49 0.85 -9.13
N ASP A 399 41.12 -0.07 -8.39
CA ASP A 399 42.59 -0.19 -8.27
C ASP A 399 43.26 -0.34 -9.65
N ARG A 400 42.65 -1.13 -10.55
CA ARG A 400 43.13 -1.29 -11.93
C ARG A 400 42.80 -0.10 -12.83
N ALA A 401 41.88 0.78 -12.46
CA ALA A 401 41.63 2.04 -13.16
C ALA A 401 42.58 3.13 -12.67
N GLU A 402 42.81 3.20 -11.35
CA GLU A 402 43.77 4.08 -10.69
C GLU A 402 45.20 3.76 -11.15
N ALA A 403 45.64 2.49 -11.10
CA ALA A 403 46.93 2.08 -11.64
C ALA A 403 47.08 2.32 -13.17
N ARG A 404 45.97 2.41 -13.92
CA ARG A 404 45.99 2.83 -15.34
C ARG A 404 46.06 4.35 -15.49
N ALA A 405 45.43 5.11 -14.59
CA ALA A 405 45.53 6.56 -14.53
C ALA A 405 46.94 6.98 -14.09
N ASP A 406 47.51 6.38 -13.04
CA ASP A 406 48.88 6.60 -12.59
C ASP A 406 49.89 6.25 -13.67
N LYS A 407 49.70 5.12 -14.36
CA LYS A 407 50.54 4.78 -15.51
C LYS A 407 50.40 5.81 -16.63
N ALA A 408 49.18 6.23 -17.00
CA ALA A 408 48.98 7.27 -18.01
C ALA A 408 49.60 8.62 -17.61
N ILE A 409 49.55 8.97 -16.32
CA ILE A 409 50.19 10.17 -15.76
C ILE A 409 51.72 10.04 -15.84
N ALA A 410 52.29 8.87 -15.51
CA ALA A 410 53.72 8.60 -15.63
C ALA A 410 54.19 8.56 -17.10
N ASP A 411 53.40 7.99 -18.00
CA ASP A 411 53.66 7.96 -19.44
C ASP A 411 53.61 9.40 -20.00
N VAL A 412 52.61 10.21 -19.66
CA VAL A 412 52.52 11.64 -20.05
C VAL A 412 53.63 12.49 -19.40
N GLN A 413 54.05 12.20 -18.18
CA GLN A 413 55.23 12.85 -17.57
C GLN A 413 56.51 12.47 -18.32
N THR A 414 56.65 11.21 -18.74
CA THR A 414 57.79 10.74 -19.53
C THR A 414 57.79 11.37 -20.93
N GLU A 415 56.64 11.50 -21.58
CA GLU A 415 56.49 12.23 -22.85
C GLU A 415 56.79 13.73 -22.69
N ARG A 416 56.30 14.37 -21.62
CA ARG A 416 56.60 15.77 -21.29
C ARG A 416 58.10 15.96 -21.07
N ASP A 417 58.74 15.06 -20.35
CA ASP A 417 60.17 15.17 -20.02
C ASP A 417 61.03 14.82 -21.24
N ALA A 418 60.56 13.93 -22.12
CA ALA A 418 61.16 13.69 -23.44
C ALA A 418 60.99 14.88 -24.39
N LEU A 419 59.84 15.56 -24.39
CA LEU A 419 59.59 16.79 -25.14
C LEU A 419 60.40 17.97 -24.58
N ALA A 420 60.56 18.05 -23.26
CA ALA A 420 61.43 19.04 -22.61
C ALA A 420 62.90 18.76 -22.93
N ALA A 421 63.33 17.49 -22.96
CA ALA A 421 64.64 17.09 -23.43
C ALA A 421 64.83 17.45 -24.91
N GLN A 422 63.89 17.13 -25.80
CA GLN A 422 63.94 17.50 -27.22
C GLN A 422 63.98 19.02 -27.43
N LEU A 423 63.24 19.80 -26.65
CA LEU A 423 63.31 21.25 -26.64
C LEU A 423 64.67 21.76 -26.16
N ALA A 424 65.27 21.11 -25.15
CA ALA A 424 66.62 21.42 -24.70
C ALA A 424 67.68 21.08 -25.77
N THR A 425 67.57 19.93 -26.45
CA THR A 425 68.47 19.60 -27.58
C THR A 425 68.29 20.59 -28.72
N ALA A 426 67.04 20.90 -29.12
CA ALA A 426 66.78 21.87 -30.18
C ALA A 426 67.26 23.28 -29.84
N GLN A 427 67.19 23.70 -28.57
CA GLN A 427 67.78 24.96 -28.10
C GLN A 427 69.31 24.92 -28.09
N GLU A 428 69.93 23.81 -27.71
CA GLU A 428 71.38 23.67 -27.70
C GLU A 428 71.96 23.54 -29.13
N ASP A 429 71.25 22.85 -30.03
CA ASP A 429 71.52 22.78 -31.47
C ASP A 429 71.38 24.15 -32.12
N ARG A 430 70.36 24.94 -31.74
CA ARG A 430 70.21 26.34 -32.18
C ARG A 430 71.36 27.19 -31.66
N ARG A 431 71.71 27.11 -30.38
CA ARG A 431 72.92 27.78 -29.84
C ARG A 431 74.21 27.30 -30.52
N GLN A 432 74.29 26.05 -30.97
CA GLN A 432 75.42 25.56 -31.76
C GLN A 432 75.40 26.09 -33.19
N ALA A 433 74.24 26.24 -33.81
CA ALA A 433 74.09 26.90 -35.10
C ALA A 433 74.50 28.38 -34.99
N ASP A 434 73.95 29.12 -34.03
CA ASP A 434 74.30 30.53 -33.75
C ASP A 434 75.82 30.68 -33.48
N ARG A 435 76.43 29.76 -32.72
CA ARG A 435 77.90 29.73 -32.49
C ARG A 435 78.70 29.38 -33.75
N ARG A 436 78.17 28.52 -34.64
CA ARG A 436 78.82 28.19 -35.92
C ARG A 436 78.68 29.33 -36.93
N GLU A 437 77.57 30.07 -36.90
CA GLU A 437 77.31 31.25 -37.72
C GLU A 437 78.22 32.40 -37.28
N ALA A 438 78.25 32.74 -35.99
CA ALA A 438 79.21 33.71 -35.44
C ALA A 438 80.67 33.33 -35.72
N ALA A 439 81.04 32.04 -35.58
CA ALA A 439 82.38 31.57 -35.93
C ALA A 439 82.64 31.56 -37.45
N ALA A 440 81.61 31.52 -38.29
CA ALA A 440 81.74 31.65 -39.75
C ALA A 440 81.90 33.13 -40.14
N GLU A 441 81.19 34.06 -39.50
CA GLU A 441 81.38 35.50 -39.64
C GLU A 441 82.77 35.95 -39.16
N GLU A 442 83.24 35.42 -38.02
CA GLU A 442 84.59 35.67 -37.51
C GLU A 442 85.66 35.10 -38.46
N ARG A 443 85.46 33.90 -39.01
CA ARG A 443 86.35 33.36 -40.07
C ARG A 443 86.28 34.17 -41.36
N ALA A 444 85.11 34.66 -41.76
CA ALA A 444 84.96 35.47 -42.96
C ALA A 444 85.63 36.84 -42.81
N THR A 445 85.52 37.48 -41.64
CA THR A 445 86.20 38.74 -41.35
C THR A 445 87.71 38.57 -41.21
N VAL A 446 88.20 37.50 -40.56
CA VAL A 446 89.64 37.17 -40.52
C VAL A 446 90.17 36.83 -41.92
N ALA A 447 89.43 36.05 -42.73
CA ALA A 447 89.81 35.75 -44.11
C ALA A 447 89.82 37.00 -45.00
N ALA A 448 88.87 37.93 -44.82
CA ALA A 448 88.85 39.22 -45.51
C ALA A 448 90.05 40.11 -45.09
N GLN A 449 90.42 40.12 -43.81
CA GLN A 449 91.61 40.82 -43.32
C GLN A 449 92.91 40.19 -43.86
N GLN A 450 92.99 38.85 -43.91
CA GLN A 450 94.13 38.14 -44.49
C GLN A 450 94.24 38.38 -45.99
N ALA A 451 93.14 38.31 -46.74
CA ALA A 451 93.10 38.65 -48.16
C ALA A 451 93.49 40.11 -48.42
N ALA A 452 93.08 41.05 -47.56
CA ALA A 452 93.50 42.46 -47.64
C ALA A 452 95.01 42.62 -47.37
N GLN A 453 95.55 41.94 -46.36
CA GLN A 453 97.00 41.94 -46.07
C GLN A 453 97.82 41.26 -47.17
N GLU A 454 97.31 40.19 -47.78
CA GLU A 454 97.94 39.53 -48.92
C GLU A 454 97.87 40.41 -50.17
N ALA A 455 96.76 41.08 -50.43
CA ALA A 455 96.65 42.08 -51.50
C ALA A 455 97.62 43.25 -51.28
N GLU A 456 97.80 43.72 -50.04
CA GLU A 456 98.77 44.77 -49.71
C GLU A 456 100.23 44.29 -49.87
N ARG A 457 100.52 43.05 -49.45
CA ARG A 457 101.84 42.41 -49.66
C ARG A 457 102.13 42.18 -51.14
N GLN A 458 101.13 41.75 -51.91
CA GLN A 458 101.23 41.59 -53.36
C GLN A 458 101.39 42.96 -54.03
N ALA A 459 100.66 44.00 -53.64
CA ALA A 459 100.83 45.35 -54.15
C ALA A 459 102.26 45.87 -53.89
N LYS A 460 102.79 45.69 -52.67
CA LYS A 460 104.19 46.02 -52.33
C LYS A 460 105.21 45.16 -53.09
N ALA A 461 104.91 43.89 -53.33
CA ALA A 461 105.74 43.00 -54.14
C ALA A 461 105.72 43.40 -55.63
N TYR A 462 104.57 43.81 -56.18
CA TYR A 462 104.44 44.36 -57.53
C TYR A 462 105.08 45.74 -57.67
N GLU A 463 105.02 46.58 -56.64
CA GLU A 463 105.71 47.87 -56.61
C GLU A 463 107.22 47.69 -56.58
N LYS A 464 107.72 46.72 -55.77
CA LYS A 464 109.12 46.32 -55.76
C LYS A 464 109.55 45.68 -57.09
N LEU A 465 108.76 44.78 -57.66
CA LEU A 465 109.00 44.19 -58.98
C LEU A 465 108.97 45.27 -60.09
N ALA A 466 108.10 46.28 -59.97
CA ALA A 466 108.09 47.42 -60.88
C ALA A 466 109.29 48.35 -60.68
N ALA A 467 109.84 48.46 -59.46
CA ALA A 467 111.11 49.15 -59.21
C ALA A 467 112.29 48.36 -59.81
N GLU A 468 112.33 47.04 -59.63
CA GLU A 468 113.33 46.14 -60.22
C GLU A 468 113.23 46.13 -61.76
N LEU A 469 112.02 46.08 -62.34
CA LEU A 469 111.81 46.22 -63.79
C LEU A 469 112.14 47.61 -64.33
N ARG A 470 112.02 48.68 -63.53
CA ARG A 470 112.54 50.01 -63.88
C ARG A 470 114.08 50.04 -63.82
N GLY A 471 114.68 49.34 -62.87
CA GLY A 471 116.14 49.10 -62.83
C GLY A 471 116.62 48.33 -64.05
N TYR A 472 116.00 47.19 -64.38
CA TYR A 472 116.30 46.43 -65.60
C TYR A 472 115.97 47.21 -66.87
N GLY A 473 114.97 48.08 -66.88
CA GLY A 473 114.70 49.01 -67.99
C GLY A 473 115.87 49.98 -68.20
N GLN A 474 116.33 50.62 -67.12
CA GLN A 474 117.51 51.51 -67.15
C GLN A 474 118.79 50.77 -67.53
N GLU A 475 118.96 49.52 -67.08
CA GLU A 475 120.14 48.70 -67.39
C GLU A 475 120.09 48.15 -68.82
N ILE A 476 118.91 47.77 -69.33
CA ILE A 476 118.68 47.43 -70.74
C ILE A 476 118.89 48.66 -71.63
N ASP A 477 118.47 49.85 -71.22
CA ASP A 477 118.67 51.06 -72.02
C ASP A 477 120.12 51.57 -71.94
N ARG A 478 120.84 51.32 -70.83
CA ARG A 478 122.31 51.49 -70.74
C ARG A 478 123.03 50.50 -71.66
N LEU A 479 122.68 49.21 -71.58
CA LEU A 479 123.23 48.16 -72.45
C LEU A 479 122.82 48.35 -73.92
N LYS A 480 121.68 48.97 -74.22
CA LYS A 480 121.33 49.40 -75.59
C LYS A 480 122.14 50.61 -76.01
N ALA A 481 122.40 51.59 -75.15
CA ALA A 481 123.28 52.71 -75.50
C ALA A 481 124.70 52.21 -75.80
N GLU A 482 125.23 51.33 -74.95
CA GLU A 482 126.51 50.63 -75.15
C GLU A 482 126.48 49.75 -76.43
N ALA A 483 125.40 48.99 -76.67
CA ALA A 483 125.27 48.15 -77.86
C ALA A 483 124.95 48.92 -79.16
N ILE A 484 124.38 50.12 -79.08
CA ILE A 484 124.17 51.02 -80.24
C ILE A 484 125.51 51.64 -80.62
N GLN A 485 126.32 52.10 -79.65
CA GLN A 485 127.70 52.51 -79.89
C GLN A 485 128.56 51.38 -80.48
N GLN A 486 128.34 50.12 -80.10
CA GLN A 486 129.03 48.98 -80.71
C GLN A 486 128.45 48.52 -82.06
N LYS A 487 127.17 48.78 -82.37
CA LYS A 487 126.53 48.31 -83.62
C LYS A 487 126.65 49.26 -84.81
N GLU A 488 127.06 50.51 -84.62
CA GLU A 488 127.44 51.38 -85.75
C GLU A 488 128.83 51.03 -86.34
N ALA A 489 129.64 50.21 -85.65
CA ALA A 489 130.96 49.79 -86.13
C ALA A 489 130.96 48.62 -87.13
N THR A 490 129.96 47.73 -87.14
CA THR A 490 129.93 46.55 -88.04
C THR A 490 128.54 46.21 -88.62
N ARG A 491 128.25 46.87 -89.75
CA ARG A 491 127.42 46.45 -90.92
C ARG A 491 126.25 45.44 -90.74
N LYS A 492 125.05 45.92 -91.12
CA LYS A 492 124.16 45.52 -92.26
C LYS A 492 123.91 44.00 -92.57
N PRO A 493 122.84 43.65 -93.33
CA PRO A 493 121.40 43.77 -93.05
C PRO A 493 120.64 42.44 -93.36
N THR A 494 119.36 42.27 -92.98
CA THR A 494 118.26 41.63 -93.80
C THR A 494 116.98 41.32 -93.00
N THR A 495 115.84 41.46 -93.68
CA THR A 495 114.46 41.02 -93.34
C THR A 495 114.07 39.85 -94.30
N PRO A 496 112.82 39.34 -94.47
CA PRO A 496 111.57 39.36 -93.67
C PRO A 496 110.85 37.97 -93.55
N ARG A 497 109.73 37.89 -92.76
CA ARG A 497 108.51 37.02 -92.85
C ARG A 497 108.06 36.56 -91.44
N ARG A 498 106.80 36.63 -90.96
CA ARG A 498 105.42 36.47 -91.51
C ARG A 498 104.86 35.03 -91.42
N THR A 499 104.12 34.74 -90.35
CA THR A 499 102.72 34.20 -90.29
C THR A 499 102.19 34.40 -88.85
N LYS A 500 100.94 34.83 -88.56
CA LYS A 500 99.63 34.13 -88.65
C LYS A 500 99.65 32.73 -87.99
N LYS A 501 98.62 32.20 -87.32
CA LYS A 501 97.28 32.61 -86.79
C LYS A 501 96.75 31.32 -86.09
N THR A 502 95.64 31.37 -85.32
CA THR A 502 94.69 30.22 -85.10
C THR A 502 95.25 29.03 -84.26
N THR A 503 94.51 28.25 -83.46
CA THR A 503 93.18 28.37 -82.79
C THR A 503 93.03 27.24 -81.76
N ALA A 504 92.04 27.39 -80.85
CA ALA A 504 91.18 26.33 -80.30
C ALA A 504 91.80 25.17 -79.46
N ALA A 505 91.39 25.16 -78.18
CA ALA A 505 90.59 24.08 -77.55
C ALA A 505 91.23 22.67 -77.43
N PRO A 506 90.55 21.66 -76.82
CA PRO A 506 89.33 21.69 -75.99
C PRO A 506 89.52 21.06 -74.59
N ALA A 507 88.45 21.01 -73.78
CA ALA A 507 87.92 19.81 -73.09
C ALA A 507 87.14 20.12 -71.79
N ASP A 508 85.80 20.08 -71.92
CA ASP A 508 84.82 19.47 -70.99
C ASP A 508 85.28 18.15 -70.32
N PRO A 509 84.61 17.57 -69.29
CA PRO A 509 83.15 17.62 -68.97
C PRO A 509 82.82 17.79 -67.44
N THR A 510 81.62 17.66 -66.85
CA THR A 510 80.21 17.32 -67.22
C THR A 510 79.24 17.98 -66.17
N PRO A 511 77.88 17.96 -66.30
CA PRO A 511 77.03 19.04 -65.73
C PRO A 511 75.98 18.62 -64.66
N VAL A 512 75.05 19.56 -64.42
CA VAL A 512 73.88 19.60 -63.49
C VAL A 512 72.66 18.80 -63.99
N GLU A 513 71.82 18.27 -63.07
CA GLU A 513 70.33 18.17 -63.07
C GLU A 513 69.82 17.20 -61.96
N PRO A 514 68.51 17.02 -61.66
CA PRO A 514 67.43 18.00 -61.41
C PRO A 514 66.62 17.68 -60.10
N ILE A 515 65.54 18.41 -59.78
CA ILE A 515 64.60 18.10 -58.67
C ILE A 515 63.14 18.18 -59.16
N PRO A 516 62.36 17.08 -59.12
CA PRO A 516 60.95 17.18 -58.66
C PRO A 516 60.33 15.91 -58.02
N GLY A 517 59.40 16.09 -57.06
CA GLY A 517 58.10 15.38 -57.05
C GLY A 517 57.82 14.17 -56.12
N GLN A 518 57.09 14.45 -55.02
CA GLN A 518 55.94 13.68 -54.44
C GLN A 518 56.07 12.20 -53.98
N THR A 519 55.01 11.78 -53.25
CA THR A 519 54.74 10.49 -52.52
C THR A 519 55.66 10.20 -51.31
N GLU A 520 55.18 9.68 -50.16
CA GLU A 520 53.85 9.17 -49.76
C GLU A 520 53.62 9.32 -48.24
N MET A 521 52.38 9.48 -47.78
CA MET A 521 52.01 9.40 -46.34
C MET A 521 51.47 8.01 -45.98
N PRO A 522 51.84 7.43 -44.82
CA PRO A 522 51.08 6.37 -44.18
C PRO A 522 50.30 6.89 -42.97
N MET A 523 48.96 6.88 -43.04
CA MET A 523 48.12 6.95 -41.83
C MET A 523 48.07 5.57 -41.15
N PRO A 524 48.18 5.49 -39.81
CA PRO A 524 47.62 4.36 -39.07
C PRO A 524 46.09 4.46 -39.02
N LYS A 525 45.43 3.31 -39.06
CA LYS A 525 43.99 3.19 -39.23
C LYS A 525 43.23 3.36 -37.92
N THR A 526 42.01 3.86 -38.02
CA THR A 526 40.93 3.66 -37.04
C THR A 526 40.77 2.17 -36.71
N GLY A 527 40.68 1.87 -35.42
CA GLY A 527 40.36 0.56 -34.89
C GLY A 527 39.36 0.67 -33.74
N GLU A 528 38.11 0.97 -34.09
CA GLU A 528 36.88 0.64 -33.36
C GLU A 528 35.87 0.10 -34.37
#